data_AF-W5NBY1-F1
#
_entry.id   AF-W5NBY1-F1
#
_cell.length_a   1.000
_cell.length_b   1.000
_cell.length_c   1.000
_cell.angle_alpha   90.00
_cell.angle_beta   90.00
_cell.angle_gamma   90.00
#
_symmetry.space_group_name_H-M   'P 1'
#
loop_
_entity.id
_entity.type
_entity.pdbx_description
1 polymer ?
#
loop_
_entity_poly.entity_id
_entity_poly.type
_entity_poly.pdbx_seq_one_letter_code
_entity_poly.pdbx_strand_id
1 'polypeptide(L)'
;SKVWLWGLGAGLVLALGLKEDADLAWGSEHKRKTPDDEEKNKAKKYASAIEISRDLLQRIKVQERRKSTCIARFGKQCNQTFAQSIRYSLQTVTCSLQKLIRQVVLASREDRAKSNLFLAFSLQLSLAVPVHAVVLHFEVAITTRMLLSHLSGIRHYEKDAKKVKEEKEKANRALKQQRKNGGREPSSRGNDSTKSTKDAKQAAKKEFEQEEYYLKEKFDSVIQALDLFKNDPLIFKPGSSFLYSTHAFTLLSAVVERAAGRPFLDHMMKMFRELGMLNTVPEENDRIIYNRSRFYHFNKKGRIVNCPYVDNSYKWAGGGFLSTAGDLLVFGNAMLYSYQMAHVKDGRGLLPGYLKPETAKAMWTPVDGTEGSWDKDGQYAMGWLVVEEQQQFGQCRKRRHYVSHTGGAVGASSVLLVLPCNLAQSEGQTLAPPQGIVVTIISNMQSAGLNSTALKIALQFEKAR
;
A
#
# COMPACT_ATOMS: atom_id res chain seq x y z
N SER A 1 2.70 44.58 -50.22
CA SER A 1 3.92 45.39 -50.03
C SER A 1 3.87 45.94 -48.61
N LYS A 2 4.54 45.32 -47.62
CA LYS A 2 5.74 45.82 -46.90
C LYS A 2 5.54 47.29 -46.42
N VAL A 3 5.66 47.62 -45.13
CA VAL A 3 6.95 47.80 -44.42
C VAL A 3 6.78 47.68 -42.90
N TRP A 4 7.84 47.16 -42.27
CA TRP A 4 8.18 47.09 -40.85
C TRP A 4 9.11 48.25 -40.47
N LEU A 5 9.02 48.85 -39.27
CA LEU A 5 10.09 49.54 -38.50
C LEU A 5 9.46 50.08 -37.19
N TRP A 6 9.71 49.50 -36.01
CA TRP A 6 10.80 49.75 -35.04
C TRP A 6 10.89 51.17 -34.47
N GLY A 7 10.81 51.28 -33.13
CA GLY A 7 11.63 52.25 -32.39
C GLY A 7 11.01 53.03 -31.22
N LEU A 8 11.36 52.60 -30.00
CA LEU A 8 11.67 53.41 -28.80
C LEU A 8 10.57 54.17 -28.03
N GLY A 9 10.37 53.74 -26.78
CA GLY A 9 9.78 54.55 -25.70
C GLY A 9 10.21 54.00 -24.35
N ALA A 10 11.19 54.66 -23.72
CA ALA A 10 11.69 54.35 -22.39
C ALA A 10 10.63 54.63 -21.31
N GLY A 11 10.61 53.83 -20.23
CA GLY A 11 9.76 54.08 -19.06
C GLY A 11 10.26 53.34 -17.84
N LEU A 12 10.69 54.09 -16.84
CA LEU A 12 11.29 53.67 -15.57
C LEU A 12 10.51 52.54 -14.86
N VAL A 13 11.26 51.58 -14.31
CA VAL A 13 10.79 50.69 -13.25
C VAL A 13 10.86 51.43 -11.92
N LEU A 14 9.70 51.78 -11.35
CA LEU A 14 9.56 52.12 -9.94
C LEU A 14 8.78 51.00 -9.26
N ALA A 15 9.45 50.30 -8.36
CA ALA A 15 8.88 49.27 -7.52
C ALA A 15 8.02 49.91 -6.42
N LEU A 16 6.72 49.61 -6.42
CA LEU A 16 5.87 49.79 -5.25
C LEU A 16 5.07 48.50 -5.06
N GLY A 17 5.37 47.82 -3.96
CA GLY A 17 4.62 46.65 -3.51
C GLY A 17 3.26 47.08 -2.99
N LEU A 18 2.20 46.52 -3.56
CA LEU A 18 0.86 46.55 -2.98
C LEU A 18 0.44 45.11 -2.70
N LYS A 19 0.18 44.88 -1.42
CA LYS A 19 -0.39 43.69 -0.83
C LYS A 19 -1.90 43.91 -0.86
N GLU A 20 -2.60 43.26 -1.77
CA GLU A 20 -4.08 43.32 -1.79
C GLU A 20 -4.67 42.13 -1.03
N ASP A 21 -5.36 42.49 0.04
CA ASP A 21 -6.32 41.67 0.77
C ASP A 21 -7.52 41.34 -0.15
N ALA A 22 -7.91 40.07 -0.17
CA ALA A 22 -9.13 39.62 -0.83
C ALA A 22 -10.03 38.93 0.20
N ASP A 23 -10.66 39.73 1.05
CA ASP A 23 -11.91 39.41 1.73
C ASP A 23 -13.06 39.97 0.89
N LEU A 24 -13.72 39.12 0.10
CA LEU A 24 -15.10 39.36 -0.34
C LEU A 24 -15.89 38.05 -0.31
N ALA A 25 -16.86 38.06 0.59
CA ALA A 25 -17.74 36.96 0.97
C ALA A 25 -18.86 36.72 -0.07
N TRP A 26 -19.26 35.46 -0.22
CA TRP A 26 -20.67 35.14 -0.47
C TRP A 26 -21.13 34.11 0.57
N GLY A 27 -22.20 34.47 1.28
CA GLY A 27 -22.65 33.84 2.50
C GLY A 27 -23.38 32.50 2.31
N SER A 28 -23.12 31.61 3.25
CA SER A 28 -24.09 30.72 3.89
C SER A 28 -23.59 30.53 5.31
N GLU A 29 -24.34 31.00 6.30
CA GLU A 29 -24.02 30.84 7.73
C GLU A 29 -23.87 29.35 8.09
N HIS A 30 -22.64 28.89 8.15
CA HIS A 30 -22.23 27.83 9.06
C HIS A 30 -21.36 28.49 10.11
N LYS A 31 -21.97 28.78 11.27
CA LYS A 31 -21.25 29.05 12.52
C LYS A 31 -20.13 28.02 12.64
N ARG A 32 -18.87 28.44 12.45
CA ARG A 32 -17.71 27.65 12.83
C ARG A 32 -17.81 27.47 14.35
N LYS A 33 -18.31 26.31 14.79
CA LYS A 33 -18.25 25.90 16.19
C LYS A 33 -16.78 25.94 16.61
N THR A 34 -16.48 26.68 17.68
CA THR A 34 -15.21 26.56 18.39
C THR A 34 -15.05 25.10 18.85
N PRO A 35 -13.87 24.48 18.72
CA PRO A 35 -13.65 23.11 19.19
C PRO A 35 -13.96 23.01 20.69
N ASP A 36 -14.80 22.06 21.08
CA ASP A 36 -15.10 21.77 22.49
C ASP A 36 -13.80 21.46 23.25
N ASP A 37 -13.75 21.79 24.55
CA ASP A 37 -12.54 21.63 25.37
C ASP A 37 -12.05 20.16 25.48
N GLU A 38 -12.96 19.21 25.25
CA GLU A 38 -12.63 17.78 25.12
C GLU A 38 -11.78 17.48 23.85
N GLU A 39 -12.06 18.18 22.75
CA GLU A 39 -11.34 18.05 21.49
C GLU A 39 -9.94 18.70 21.59
N LYS A 40 -9.84 19.83 22.30
CA LYS A 40 -8.54 20.46 22.62
C LYS A 40 -7.68 19.59 23.54
N ASN A 41 -8.26 18.94 24.55
CA ASN A 41 -7.54 18.03 25.44
C ASN A 41 -7.07 16.77 24.72
N LYS A 42 -7.89 16.21 23.81
CA LYS A 42 -7.48 15.09 22.94
C LYS A 42 -6.39 15.51 21.95
N ALA A 43 -6.44 16.71 21.39
CA ALA A 43 -5.38 17.24 20.53
C ALA A 43 -4.04 17.41 21.27
N LYS A 44 -4.07 17.83 22.54
CA LYS A 44 -2.88 17.87 23.41
C LYS A 44 -2.31 16.46 23.66
N LYS A 45 -3.17 15.48 23.95
CA LYS A 45 -2.77 14.08 24.21
C LYS A 45 -1.94 13.47 23.08
N TYR A 46 -2.24 13.79 21.83
CA TYR A 46 -1.53 13.27 20.66
C TYR A 46 -0.47 14.21 20.08
N ALA A 47 -0.27 15.40 20.65
CA ALA A 47 0.64 16.41 20.10
C ALA A 47 2.07 15.87 19.89
N SER A 48 2.61 15.14 20.89
CA SER A 48 3.94 14.53 20.80
C SER A 48 4.00 13.42 19.73
N ALA A 49 2.99 12.55 19.66
CA ALA A 49 2.92 11.51 18.63
C ALA A 49 2.85 12.11 17.22
N ILE A 50 2.10 13.20 17.06
CA ILE A 50 2.02 13.97 15.81
C ILE A 50 3.40 14.55 15.45
N GLU A 51 4.08 15.19 16.39
CA GLU A 51 5.40 15.80 16.18
C GLU A 51 6.46 14.77 15.75
N ILE A 52 6.55 13.65 16.48
CA ILE A 52 7.45 12.53 16.15
C ILE A 52 7.11 11.97 14.78
N SER A 53 5.83 11.87 14.43
CA SER A 53 5.40 11.41 13.11
C SER A 53 5.87 12.35 11.99
N ARG A 54 5.86 13.67 12.24
CA ARG A 54 6.42 14.65 11.28
C ARG A 54 7.90 14.40 11.06
N ASP A 55 8.65 14.24 12.14
CA ASP A 55 10.09 14.00 12.09
C ASP A 55 10.41 12.69 11.35
N LEU A 56 9.70 11.60 11.65
CA LEU A 56 9.87 10.32 10.96
C LEU A 56 9.63 10.43 9.44
N LEU A 57 8.59 11.18 9.03
CA LEU A 57 8.32 11.43 7.61
C LEU A 57 9.37 12.35 6.98
N GLN A 58 9.90 13.33 7.72
CA GLN A 58 11.02 14.16 7.27
C GLN A 58 12.32 13.37 7.15
N ARG A 59 12.55 12.34 7.97
CA ARG A 59 13.75 11.49 7.83
C ARG A 59 13.75 10.72 6.51
N ILE A 60 12.59 10.25 6.03
CA ILE A 60 12.47 9.63 4.69
C ILE A 60 13.00 10.59 3.61
N LYS A 61 12.76 11.90 3.75
CA LYS A 61 13.29 12.93 2.86
C LYS A 61 14.83 12.99 2.91
N VAL A 62 15.40 13.08 4.12
CA VAL A 62 16.84 13.32 4.33
C VAL A 62 17.67 12.08 3.99
N GLN A 63 17.27 10.91 4.52
CA GLN A 63 18.05 9.67 4.41
C GLN A 63 18.23 9.19 2.97
N GLU A 64 17.34 9.62 2.08
CA GLU A 64 17.31 9.12 0.72
C GLU A 64 17.55 10.24 -0.34
N ARG A 65 17.92 11.48 0.09
CA ARG A 65 18.08 12.68 -0.78
C ARG A 65 16.84 13.02 -1.62
N ARG A 66 15.65 12.82 -1.06
CA ARG A 66 14.38 12.74 -1.80
C ARG A 66 13.61 14.06 -1.86
N LYS A 67 13.37 14.57 -3.07
CA LYS A 67 12.31 15.56 -3.33
C LYS A 67 11.02 14.81 -3.70
N SER A 68 10.40 14.17 -2.72
CA SER A 68 9.11 13.49 -2.90
C SER A 68 8.07 14.08 -1.97
N THR A 69 6.83 14.07 -2.41
CA THR A 69 5.71 14.41 -1.54
C THR A 69 5.26 13.13 -0.85
N CYS A 70 5.23 13.12 0.48
CA CYS A 70 4.66 12.03 1.26
C CYS A 70 3.36 12.53 1.89
N ILE A 71 2.26 11.81 1.65
CA ILE A 71 1.00 12.06 2.36
C ILE A 71 0.79 10.90 3.30
N ALA A 72 0.68 11.21 4.59
CA ALA A 72 0.38 10.24 5.61
C ALA A 72 -0.96 10.57 6.25
N ARG A 73 -1.86 9.58 6.32
CA ARG A 73 -3.14 9.74 7.03
C ARG A 73 -3.26 8.66 8.08
N PHE A 74 -3.83 9.07 9.22
CA PHE A 74 -4.00 8.24 10.38
C PHE A 74 -5.45 8.34 10.82
N GLY A 75 -6.06 7.18 11.08
CA GLY A 75 -7.42 7.09 11.58
C GLY A 75 -7.41 6.46 12.96
N LYS A 76 -8.14 7.09 13.88
CA LYS A 76 -8.50 6.54 15.19
C LYS A 76 -10.01 6.64 15.32
N GLN A 77 -10.64 5.62 15.93
CA GLN A 77 -12.03 5.63 16.44
C GLN A 77 -13.00 6.50 15.63
N CYS A 78 -13.75 5.91 14.70
CA CYS A 78 -14.87 6.44 13.86
C CYS A 78 -14.84 7.91 13.36
N ASN A 79 -14.42 8.90 14.14
CA ASN A 79 -14.47 10.33 13.89
C ASN A 79 -13.12 11.07 13.95
N GLN A 80 -12.00 10.50 14.44
CA GLN A 80 -10.72 11.23 14.50
C GLN A 80 -9.74 10.78 13.42
N THR A 81 -9.76 11.48 12.28
CA THR A 81 -8.70 11.35 11.27
C THR A 81 -7.68 12.47 11.41
N PHE A 82 -6.43 12.14 11.73
CA PHE A 82 -5.31 13.06 11.59
C PHE A 82 -4.67 12.89 10.22
N ALA A 83 -4.63 13.96 9.43
CA ALA A 83 -4.04 13.94 8.09
C ALA A 83 -2.86 14.89 8.03
N GLN A 84 -1.73 14.40 7.54
CA GLN A 84 -0.56 15.23 7.29
C GLN A 84 -0.01 15.00 5.89
N SER A 85 0.02 16.07 5.09
CA SER A 85 0.76 16.10 3.83
C SER A 85 2.07 16.85 4.04
N ILE A 86 3.20 16.22 3.73
CA ILE A 86 4.48 16.92 3.58
C ILE A 86 4.70 17.10 2.08
N ARG A 87 4.47 18.33 1.59
CA ARG A 87 4.53 18.71 0.17
C ARG A 87 5.92 19.16 -0.27
N TYR A 88 6.40 18.58 -1.37
CA TYR A 88 7.43 19.16 -2.22
C TYR A 88 7.11 18.78 -3.66
N SER A 89 6.50 19.70 -4.40
CA SER A 89 6.32 19.60 -5.86
C SER A 89 7.40 20.44 -6.54
N LEU A 90 7.97 19.94 -7.64
CA LEU A 90 8.85 20.71 -8.52
C LEU A 90 8.09 21.80 -9.32
N GLN A 91 6.76 21.77 -9.30
CA GLN A 91 5.88 22.80 -9.86
C GLN A 91 4.96 23.36 -8.77
N THR A 92 4.89 24.69 -8.69
CA THR A 92 4.19 25.53 -7.71
C THR A 92 2.66 25.48 -7.83
N VAL A 93 2.06 24.29 -7.88
CA VAL A 93 0.59 24.15 -7.75
C VAL A 93 0.24 23.86 -6.29
N THR A 94 -0.43 24.82 -5.65
CA THR A 94 -0.99 24.72 -4.30
C THR A 94 -2.08 23.64 -4.28
N CYS A 95 -1.76 22.46 -3.74
CA CYS A 95 -2.61 21.28 -3.88
C CYS A 95 -3.28 20.90 -2.55
N SER A 96 -4.61 21.04 -2.43
CA SER A 96 -5.42 20.72 -1.24
C SER A 96 -5.27 19.25 -0.78
N LEU A 97 -5.26 19.04 0.55
CA LEU A 97 -5.15 17.75 1.27
C LEU A 97 -6.15 16.67 0.83
N GLN A 98 -7.25 17.04 0.17
CA GLN A 98 -8.33 16.12 -0.22
C GLN A 98 -8.26 15.63 -1.68
N LYS A 99 -7.41 16.20 -2.53
CA LYS A 99 -7.62 16.10 -3.99
C LYS A 99 -6.58 15.29 -4.75
N LEU A 100 -5.44 14.90 -4.17
CA LEU A 100 -4.35 14.31 -4.94
C LEU A 100 -4.50 12.79 -5.09
N ILE A 101 -4.86 12.35 -6.30
CA ILE A 101 -4.90 10.95 -6.71
C ILE A 101 -3.49 10.50 -7.10
N ARG A 102 -3.01 9.42 -6.48
CA ARG A 102 -1.68 8.86 -6.71
C ARG A 102 -1.79 7.40 -7.09
N GLN A 103 -0.79 6.86 -7.77
CA GLN A 103 -0.76 5.42 -7.92
C GLN A 103 -0.64 4.78 -6.56
N VAL A 104 -1.67 4.01 -6.23
CA VAL A 104 -1.70 3.13 -5.08
C VAL A 104 -1.48 1.77 -5.66
N VAL A 105 -0.19 1.48 -5.79
CA VAL A 105 0.21 0.10 -5.87
C VAL A 105 0.19 -0.37 -4.44
N LEU A 106 -0.66 -1.33 -4.13
CA LEU A 106 -0.46 -2.17 -2.98
C LEU A 106 0.26 -3.39 -3.56
N ALA A 107 1.54 -3.28 -3.94
CA ALA A 107 2.47 -4.37 -4.27
C ALA A 107 3.83 -4.10 -3.59
N SER A 108 4.27 -4.97 -2.69
CA SER A 108 5.28 -4.64 -1.69
C SER A 108 6.68 -4.34 -2.22
N ARG A 109 7.42 -3.46 -1.53
CA ARG A 109 8.89 -3.40 -1.57
C ARG A 109 9.44 -4.48 -0.62
N GLU A 110 10.43 -5.20 -1.12
CA GLU A 110 11.20 -6.29 -0.50
C GLU A 110 10.77 -7.70 -0.91
N ASP A 111 11.78 -8.56 -0.98
CA ASP A 111 11.96 -9.54 -2.04
C ASP A 111 11.26 -10.88 -1.80
N ARG A 112 10.28 -10.92 -0.90
CA ARG A 112 9.74 -12.20 -0.43
C ARG A 112 8.29 -12.22 -0.04
N ALA A 113 7.53 -11.20 -0.42
CA ALA A 113 6.08 -11.27 -0.57
C ALA A 113 5.57 -9.90 -0.96
N LYS A 114 4.95 -9.85 -2.12
CA LYS A 114 4.14 -8.72 -2.56
C LYS A 114 2.73 -9.33 -2.75
N SER A 115 1.63 -8.61 -2.87
CA SER A 115 0.29 -9.13 -3.26
C SER A 115 -0.60 -7.93 -3.50
N ASN A 116 -1.90 -8.04 -3.71
CA ASN A 116 -2.80 -6.89 -3.75
C ASN A 116 -4.00 -7.06 -2.84
N LEU A 117 -4.41 -5.95 -2.24
CA LEU A 117 -5.32 -5.94 -1.10
C LEU A 117 -6.81 -6.00 -1.46
N PHE A 118 -7.15 -5.41 -2.60
CA PHE A 118 -8.55 -5.19 -2.97
C PHE A 118 -9.26 -6.45 -3.47
N LEU A 119 -8.49 -7.42 -3.98
CA LEU A 119 -9.07 -8.62 -4.61
C LEU A 119 -9.56 -9.66 -3.60
N ALA A 120 -8.83 -9.79 -2.49
CA ALA A 120 -9.26 -10.61 -1.36
C ALA A 120 -10.59 -10.09 -0.77
N PHE A 121 -10.86 -8.79 -0.94
CA PHE A 121 -12.04 -8.10 -0.46
C PHE A 121 -13.25 -8.23 -1.39
N SER A 122 -13.06 -8.32 -2.72
CA SER A 122 -14.13 -8.63 -3.69
C SER A 122 -14.63 -10.07 -3.62
N LEU A 123 -13.76 -11.00 -3.21
CA LEU A 123 -14.10 -12.41 -3.14
C LEU A 123 -14.80 -12.69 -1.81
N GLN A 124 -16.11 -12.47 -1.75
CA GLN A 124 -16.98 -13.08 -0.73
C GLN A 124 -17.18 -14.60 -0.95
N LEU A 125 -16.45 -15.18 -1.89
CA LEU A 125 -16.55 -16.56 -2.35
C LEU A 125 -15.65 -17.50 -1.53
N SER A 126 -16.08 -18.76 -1.45
CA SER A 126 -15.32 -19.84 -0.81
C SER A 126 -13.89 -19.87 -1.35
N LEU A 127 -12.91 -19.64 -0.47
CA LEU A 127 -11.50 -19.50 -0.79
C LEU A 127 -10.85 -20.79 -1.33
N ALA A 128 -11.61 -21.88 -1.40
CA ALA A 128 -11.19 -23.19 -1.89
C ALA A 128 -11.70 -23.50 -3.32
N VAL A 129 -12.36 -22.56 -4.00
CA VAL A 129 -12.84 -22.80 -5.37
C VAL A 129 -11.64 -23.03 -6.30
N PRO A 130 -11.62 -24.16 -7.04
CA PRO A 130 -10.59 -24.40 -8.03
C PRO A 130 -10.69 -23.39 -9.18
N VAL A 131 -9.56 -22.82 -9.60
CA VAL A 131 -9.53 -21.77 -10.63
C VAL A 131 -10.06 -22.28 -11.97
N HIS A 132 -9.80 -23.55 -12.32
CA HIS A 132 -10.28 -24.19 -13.54
C HIS A 132 -11.81 -24.27 -13.64
N ALA A 133 -12.52 -24.27 -12.50
CA ALA A 133 -13.98 -24.23 -12.47
C ALA A 133 -14.54 -22.86 -12.93
N VAL A 134 -13.69 -21.83 -12.97
CA VAL A 134 -14.06 -20.44 -13.31
C VAL A 134 -13.35 -19.95 -14.58
N VAL A 135 -12.13 -20.42 -14.82
CA VAL A 135 -11.29 -20.08 -15.98
C VAL A 135 -10.75 -21.37 -16.61
N LEU A 136 -11.39 -21.82 -17.70
CA LEU A 136 -11.19 -23.14 -18.32
C LEU A 136 -9.77 -23.43 -18.84
N HIS A 137 -8.88 -22.44 -18.92
CA HIS A 137 -7.56 -22.58 -19.56
C HIS A 137 -6.45 -23.04 -18.60
N PHE A 138 -6.73 -23.25 -17.32
CA PHE A 138 -5.72 -23.70 -16.35
C PHE A 138 -6.05 -25.10 -15.85
N GLU A 139 -5.40 -26.13 -16.40
CA GLU A 139 -5.67 -27.55 -16.05
C GLU A 139 -5.12 -27.98 -14.68
N VAL A 140 -4.26 -27.15 -14.06
CA VAL A 140 -3.65 -27.46 -12.76
C VAL A 140 -4.59 -27.02 -11.63
N ALA A 141 -4.66 -27.82 -10.55
CA ALA A 141 -5.44 -27.56 -9.34
C ALA A 141 -4.91 -26.36 -8.50
N ILE A 142 -4.87 -25.16 -9.11
CA ILE A 142 -4.63 -23.89 -8.43
C ILE A 142 -5.95 -23.45 -7.80
N THR A 143 -5.90 -22.99 -6.54
CA THR A 143 -7.06 -22.45 -5.82
C THR A 143 -6.93 -20.94 -5.65
N THR A 144 -8.04 -20.24 -5.40
CA THR A 144 -8.03 -18.80 -5.07
C THR A 144 -7.18 -18.49 -3.84
N ARG A 145 -7.17 -19.37 -2.83
CA ARG A 145 -6.29 -19.23 -1.66
C ARG A 145 -4.82 -19.24 -2.05
N MET A 146 -4.40 -20.16 -2.92
CA MET A 146 -3.02 -20.23 -3.41
C MET A 146 -2.62 -18.98 -4.21
N LEU A 147 -3.54 -18.41 -4.98
CA LEU A 147 -3.30 -17.12 -5.67
C LEU A 147 -3.12 -15.97 -4.66
N LEU A 148 -4.02 -15.89 -3.67
CA LEU A 148 -3.98 -14.85 -2.63
C LEU A 148 -2.74 -14.93 -1.74
N SER A 149 -2.19 -16.12 -1.52
CA SER A 149 -1.04 -16.37 -0.66
C SER A 149 0.28 -16.60 -1.42
N HIS A 150 0.31 -16.39 -2.74
CA HIS A 150 1.51 -16.60 -3.58
C HIS A 150 2.11 -18.01 -3.52
N LEU A 151 1.23 -19.00 -3.44
CA LEU A 151 1.55 -20.42 -3.49
C LEU A 151 1.13 -21.08 -4.80
N SER A 152 0.77 -20.32 -5.83
CA SER A 152 0.31 -20.88 -7.11
C SER A 152 1.43 -21.46 -7.97
N GLY A 153 2.67 -21.04 -7.76
CA GLY A 153 3.81 -21.40 -8.61
C GLY A 153 3.86 -20.65 -9.95
N ILE A 154 2.93 -19.73 -10.19
CA ILE A 154 2.94 -18.85 -11.38
C ILE A 154 4.14 -17.90 -11.26
N ARG A 155 4.87 -17.72 -12.36
CA ARG A 155 6.04 -16.82 -12.39
C ARG A 155 5.66 -15.37 -12.12
N HIS A 156 6.68 -14.58 -11.78
CA HIS A 156 6.58 -13.13 -11.82
C HIS A 156 7.00 -12.62 -13.20
N TYR A 157 7.87 -11.61 -13.28
CA TYR A 157 8.37 -11.08 -14.56
C TYR A 157 9.51 -11.92 -15.17
N GLU A 158 10.29 -12.64 -14.36
CA GLU A 158 11.36 -13.50 -14.86
C GLU A 158 10.77 -14.77 -15.49
N LYS A 159 11.08 -15.01 -16.78
CA LYS A 159 10.57 -16.13 -17.57
C LYS A 159 11.40 -17.39 -17.41
N ASP A 160 12.70 -17.27 -17.10
CA ASP A 160 13.56 -18.43 -16.92
C ASP A 160 13.31 -19.11 -15.56
N ALA A 161 12.62 -20.25 -15.62
CA ALA A 161 12.30 -21.05 -14.44
C ALA A 161 13.51 -21.56 -13.67
N LYS A 162 14.64 -21.84 -14.33
CA LYS A 162 15.87 -22.28 -13.66
C LYS A 162 16.44 -21.14 -12.83
N LYS A 163 16.53 -19.95 -13.42
CA LYS A 163 17.02 -18.75 -12.75
C LYS A 163 16.17 -18.40 -11.51
N VAL A 164 14.85 -18.46 -11.61
CA VAL A 164 13.96 -18.23 -10.45
C VAL A 164 14.20 -19.26 -9.34
N LYS A 165 14.36 -20.54 -9.70
CA LYS A 165 14.64 -21.61 -8.72
C LYS A 165 15.99 -21.42 -8.03
N GLU A 166 17.04 -21.10 -8.77
CA GLU A 166 18.39 -20.85 -8.23
C GLU A 166 18.40 -19.65 -7.27
N GLU A 167 17.74 -18.55 -7.64
CA GLU A 167 17.62 -17.37 -6.78
C GLU A 167 16.84 -17.70 -5.50
N LYS A 168 15.76 -18.48 -5.60
CA LYS A 168 15.00 -18.92 -4.43
C LYS A 168 15.82 -19.84 -3.52
N GLU A 169 16.55 -20.80 -4.07
CA GLU A 169 17.44 -21.66 -3.30
C GLU A 169 18.51 -20.86 -2.56
N LYS A 170 19.15 -19.90 -3.24
CA LYS A 170 20.13 -19.01 -2.62
C LYS A 170 19.51 -18.21 -1.47
N ALA A 171 18.31 -17.67 -1.68
CA ALA A 171 17.57 -16.93 -0.68
C ALA A 171 17.20 -17.80 0.55
N ASN A 172 16.84 -19.07 0.32
CA ASN A 172 16.54 -20.04 1.38
C ASN A 172 17.79 -20.43 2.19
N ARG A 173 18.93 -20.64 1.51
CA ARG A 173 20.22 -20.92 2.18
C ARG A 173 20.65 -19.76 3.07
N ALA A 174 20.51 -18.52 2.60
CA ALA A 174 20.80 -17.32 3.38
C ALA A 174 19.89 -17.21 4.63
N LEU A 175 18.60 -17.52 4.50
CA LEU A 175 17.65 -17.47 5.61
C LEU A 175 17.95 -18.53 6.68
N LYS A 176 18.32 -19.75 6.25
CA LYS A 176 18.75 -20.83 7.16
C LYS A 176 20.02 -20.45 7.94
N GLN A 177 20.99 -19.79 7.30
CA GLN A 177 22.20 -19.31 7.96
C GLN A 177 21.91 -18.22 9.01
N GLN A 178 21.01 -17.28 8.70
CA GLN A 178 20.59 -16.25 9.66
C GLN A 178 19.88 -16.85 10.88
N ARG A 179 19.04 -17.88 10.68
CA ARG A 179 18.37 -18.58 11.79
C ARG A 179 19.35 -19.36 12.68
N LYS A 180 20.42 -19.95 12.11
CA LYS A 180 21.45 -20.67 12.89
C LYS A 180 22.33 -19.75 13.74
N ASN A 181 22.56 -18.51 13.32
CA ASN A 181 23.40 -17.56 14.05
C ASN A 181 22.65 -16.77 15.14
N GLY A 182 21.33 -16.93 15.25
CA GLY A 182 20.45 -16.14 16.12
C GLY A 182 20.40 -16.56 17.60
N GLY A 183 21.55 -16.91 18.21
CA GLY A 183 21.68 -17.21 19.64
C GLY A 183 22.68 -16.33 20.40
N ARG A 184 23.28 -15.33 19.75
CA ARG A 184 24.09 -14.30 20.42
C ARG A 184 23.56 -12.93 20.07
N GLU A 185 23.22 -12.14 21.09
CA GLU A 185 22.98 -10.72 20.91
C GLU A 185 24.22 -10.07 20.27
N PRO A 186 24.08 -9.29 19.18
CA PRO A 186 25.17 -8.44 18.77
C PRO A 186 25.24 -7.29 19.77
N SER A 187 26.30 -7.30 20.58
CA SER A 187 26.72 -6.13 21.34
C SER A 187 26.82 -4.92 20.41
N SER A 188 26.50 -3.77 20.97
CA SER A 188 26.53 -2.47 20.31
C SER A 188 27.87 -2.18 19.62
N ARG A 189 27.99 -2.53 18.34
CA ARG A 189 28.94 -1.95 17.37
C ARG A 189 28.40 -2.24 15.97
N GLY A 190 28.10 -1.16 15.23
CA GLY A 190 27.39 -1.21 13.96
C GLY A 190 28.17 -1.96 12.88
N ASN A 191 27.50 -2.90 12.20
CA ASN A 191 27.69 -3.21 10.77
C ASN A 191 26.80 -4.34 10.21
N ASP A 192 25.91 -4.96 11.00
CA ASP A 192 25.20 -6.17 10.53
C ASP A 192 23.82 -5.91 9.87
N SER A 193 23.30 -4.68 9.94
CA SER A 193 22.10 -4.25 9.21
C SER A 193 22.36 -3.98 7.72
N THR A 194 23.62 -4.01 7.30
CA THR A 194 24.09 -3.61 5.95
C THR A 194 24.07 -4.74 4.92
N LYS A 195 24.00 -6.01 5.34
CA LYS A 195 24.06 -7.16 4.41
C LYS A 195 22.68 -7.50 3.82
N SER A 196 21.63 -7.57 4.64
CA SER A 196 20.26 -7.79 4.14
C SER A 196 19.75 -6.63 3.27
N THR A 197 20.16 -5.39 3.58
CA THR A 197 19.82 -4.20 2.78
C THR A 197 20.62 -4.10 1.47
N LYS A 198 21.81 -4.70 1.36
CA LYS A 198 22.57 -4.78 0.10
C LYS A 198 21.96 -5.81 -0.85
N ASP A 199 21.62 -7.00 -0.36
CA ASP A 199 20.98 -8.04 -1.18
C ASP A 199 19.59 -7.62 -1.65
N ALA A 200 18.78 -6.99 -0.77
CA ALA A 200 17.48 -6.43 -1.14
C ALA A 200 17.56 -5.25 -2.13
N LYS A 201 18.63 -4.43 -2.06
CA LYS A 201 18.90 -3.38 -3.06
C LYS A 201 19.28 -3.96 -4.42
N GLN A 202 19.96 -5.10 -4.46
CA GLN A 202 20.42 -5.72 -5.70
C GLN A 202 19.28 -6.45 -6.43
N ALA A 203 18.36 -7.08 -5.70
CA ALA A 203 17.18 -7.72 -6.30
C ALA A 203 16.10 -6.72 -6.75
N ALA A 204 15.86 -5.64 -5.99
CA ALA A 204 15.01 -4.55 -6.44
C ALA A 204 15.55 -3.89 -7.73
N LYS A 205 16.88 -3.80 -7.87
CA LYS A 205 17.51 -3.33 -9.10
C LYS A 205 17.21 -4.26 -10.29
N LYS A 206 17.17 -5.58 -10.07
CA LYS A 206 16.83 -6.58 -11.10
C LYS A 206 15.37 -6.51 -11.56
N GLU A 207 14.41 -6.26 -10.67
CA GLU A 207 12.99 -6.13 -11.05
C GLU A 207 12.77 -4.93 -11.98
N PHE A 208 13.39 -3.78 -11.67
CA PHE A 208 13.38 -2.59 -12.53
C PHE A 208 14.25 -2.73 -13.80
N GLU A 209 14.81 -3.90 -14.05
CA GLU A 209 15.50 -4.25 -15.29
C GLU A 209 14.65 -5.21 -16.15
N GLN A 210 13.52 -5.73 -15.63
CA GLN A 210 12.64 -6.63 -16.36
C GLN A 210 11.72 -5.86 -17.32
N GLU A 211 11.64 -6.33 -18.57
CA GLU A 211 10.85 -5.67 -19.62
C GLU A 211 9.36 -5.63 -19.30
N GLU A 212 8.79 -6.73 -18.78
CA GLU A 212 7.36 -6.79 -18.39
C GLU A 212 7.00 -5.78 -17.27
N TYR A 213 7.98 -5.31 -16.49
CA TYR A 213 7.73 -4.26 -15.50
C TYR A 213 7.40 -2.91 -16.17
N TYR A 214 7.97 -2.68 -17.36
CA TYR A 214 7.83 -1.47 -18.16
C TYR A 214 7.00 -1.68 -19.43
N LEU A 215 6.08 -2.65 -19.39
CA LEU A 215 5.18 -2.92 -20.49
C LEU A 215 4.44 -1.65 -20.92
N LYS A 216 4.29 -1.45 -22.22
CA LYS A 216 3.59 -0.30 -22.83
C LYS A 216 2.35 -0.71 -23.63
N GLU A 217 2.15 -2.02 -23.78
CA GLU A 217 1.01 -2.58 -24.46
C GLU A 217 -0.23 -2.46 -23.59
N LYS A 218 -1.32 -1.99 -24.19
CA LYS A 218 -2.62 -1.88 -23.54
C LYS A 218 -3.38 -3.19 -23.71
N PHE A 219 -4.04 -3.60 -22.63
CA PHE A 219 -4.97 -4.73 -22.57
C PHE A 219 -6.36 -4.20 -22.33
N ASP A 220 -7.31 -4.65 -23.14
CA ASP A 220 -8.71 -4.22 -23.06
C ASP A 220 -9.47 -4.91 -21.91
N SER A 221 -8.97 -6.05 -21.43
CA SER A 221 -9.58 -6.81 -20.34
C SER A 221 -8.56 -7.58 -19.51
N VAL A 222 -8.95 -7.95 -18.28
CA VAL A 222 -8.15 -8.85 -17.43
C VAL A 222 -8.05 -10.27 -17.99
N ILE A 223 -8.97 -10.66 -18.88
CA ILE A 223 -8.92 -11.95 -19.57
C ILE A 223 -7.84 -11.94 -20.66
N GLN A 224 -7.77 -10.87 -21.46
CA GLN A 224 -6.70 -10.71 -22.45
C GLN A 224 -5.32 -10.65 -21.79
N ALA A 225 -5.22 -10.02 -20.62
CA ALA A 225 -3.98 -9.96 -19.85
C ALA A 225 -3.41 -11.33 -19.46
N LEU A 226 -4.24 -12.40 -19.47
CA LEU A 226 -3.77 -13.76 -19.22
C LEU A 226 -2.87 -14.27 -20.35
N ASP A 227 -2.98 -13.74 -21.56
CA ASP A 227 -2.16 -14.15 -22.72
C ASP A 227 -0.66 -13.96 -22.46
N LEU A 228 -0.29 -13.09 -21.52
CA LEU A 228 1.09 -12.88 -21.10
C LEU A 228 1.74 -14.12 -20.47
N PHE A 229 0.97 -15.00 -19.82
CA PHE A 229 1.53 -16.09 -19.01
C PHE A 229 0.71 -17.38 -18.98
N LYS A 230 -0.50 -17.44 -19.56
CA LYS A 230 -1.39 -18.60 -19.46
C LYS A 230 -0.77 -19.92 -19.97
N ASN A 231 0.17 -19.81 -20.92
CA ASN A 231 0.86 -20.95 -21.53
C ASN A 231 2.23 -21.24 -20.91
N ASP A 232 2.65 -20.46 -19.91
CA ASP A 232 3.95 -20.63 -19.29
C ASP A 232 3.94 -21.78 -18.29
N PRO A 233 5.03 -22.56 -18.18
CA PRO A 233 5.12 -23.61 -17.18
C PRO A 233 5.15 -23.01 -15.77
N LEU A 234 4.51 -23.70 -14.82
CA LEU A 234 4.63 -23.34 -13.41
C LEU A 234 6.08 -23.52 -12.94
N ILE A 235 6.57 -22.53 -12.19
CA ILE A 235 7.91 -22.56 -11.60
C ILE A 235 7.96 -23.62 -10.49
N PHE A 236 6.93 -23.68 -9.67
CA PHE A 236 6.79 -24.63 -8.57
C PHE A 236 5.43 -25.33 -8.62
N LYS A 237 5.35 -26.52 -8.02
CA LYS A 237 4.06 -27.18 -7.80
C LYS A 237 3.18 -26.26 -6.92
N PRO A 238 1.89 -26.07 -7.23
CA PRO A 238 1.01 -25.29 -6.36
C PRO A 238 1.03 -25.81 -4.93
N GLY A 239 1.12 -24.90 -3.97
CA GLY A 239 1.25 -25.18 -2.54
C GLY A 239 2.67 -25.48 -2.04
N SER A 240 3.66 -25.71 -2.92
CA SER A 240 4.97 -26.21 -2.48
C SER A 240 5.99 -25.13 -2.14
N SER A 241 5.88 -23.93 -2.72
CA SER A 241 6.82 -22.85 -2.46
C SER A 241 6.18 -21.48 -2.60
N PHE A 242 6.57 -20.58 -1.70
CA PHE A 242 6.20 -19.17 -1.77
C PHE A 242 6.98 -18.46 -2.89
N LEU A 243 6.25 -17.98 -3.89
CA LEU A 243 6.78 -17.19 -5.00
C LEU A 243 5.81 -16.04 -5.31
N TYR A 244 6.24 -14.81 -5.02
CA TYR A 244 5.44 -13.66 -5.37
C TYR A 244 5.18 -13.59 -6.88
N SER A 245 3.93 -13.35 -7.26
CA SER A 245 3.53 -13.16 -8.66
C SER A 245 2.43 -12.11 -8.81
N THR A 246 2.73 -11.04 -9.55
CA THR A 246 1.71 -10.13 -10.09
C THR A 246 0.76 -10.85 -11.04
N HIS A 247 1.25 -11.79 -11.85
CA HIS A 247 0.44 -12.58 -12.77
C HIS A 247 -0.57 -13.48 -12.05
N ALA A 248 -0.24 -13.99 -10.86
CA ALA A 248 -1.21 -14.70 -10.02
C ALA A 248 -2.40 -13.80 -9.61
N PHE A 249 -2.15 -12.51 -9.40
CA PHE A 249 -3.21 -11.53 -9.14
C PHE A 249 -3.98 -11.14 -10.40
N THR A 250 -3.33 -11.09 -11.57
CA THR A 250 -4.02 -10.94 -12.86
C THR A 250 -4.97 -12.12 -13.12
N LEU A 251 -4.55 -13.35 -12.83
CA LEU A 251 -5.43 -14.52 -12.88
C LEU A 251 -6.58 -14.39 -11.88
N LEU A 252 -6.31 -13.92 -10.67
CA LEU A 252 -7.35 -13.72 -9.67
C LEU A 252 -8.38 -12.65 -10.10
N SER A 253 -8.00 -11.62 -10.88
CA SER A 253 -9.00 -10.69 -11.45
C SER A 253 -9.92 -11.37 -12.46
N ALA A 254 -9.39 -12.25 -13.29
CA ALA A 254 -10.21 -13.03 -14.21
C ALA A 254 -11.21 -13.92 -13.46
N VAL A 255 -10.79 -14.53 -12.35
CA VAL A 255 -11.70 -15.28 -11.47
C VAL A 255 -12.78 -14.39 -10.89
N VAL A 256 -12.45 -13.18 -10.41
CA VAL A 256 -13.43 -12.21 -9.88
C VAL A 256 -14.40 -11.78 -10.97
N GLU A 257 -13.93 -11.43 -12.17
CA GLU A 257 -14.76 -11.01 -13.29
C GLU A 257 -15.82 -12.07 -13.63
N ARG A 258 -15.38 -13.31 -13.78
CA ARG A 258 -16.25 -14.45 -14.11
C ARG A 258 -17.24 -14.73 -12.99
N ALA A 259 -16.79 -14.72 -11.73
CA ALA A 259 -17.66 -14.99 -10.60
C ALA A 259 -18.67 -13.85 -10.33
N ALA A 260 -18.31 -12.60 -10.65
CA ALA A 260 -19.18 -11.44 -10.52
C ALA A 260 -20.17 -11.27 -11.69
N GLY A 261 -19.97 -12.01 -12.79
CA GLY A 261 -20.77 -11.94 -14.01
C GLY A 261 -20.74 -10.57 -14.69
N ARG A 262 -19.70 -9.76 -14.45
CA ARG A 262 -19.55 -8.39 -14.96
C ARG A 262 -18.07 -8.03 -15.11
N PRO A 263 -17.71 -7.05 -15.97
CA PRO A 263 -16.32 -6.64 -16.15
C PRO A 263 -15.62 -6.31 -14.82
N PHE A 264 -14.34 -6.70 -14.71
CA PHE A 264 -13.56 -6.55 -13.49
C PHE A 264 -13.54 -5.10 -12.98
N LEU A 265 -13.25 -4.14 -13.86
CA LEU A 265 -13.18 -2.73 -13.48
C LEU A 265 -14.52 -2.19 -12.98
N ASP A 266 -15.64 -2.59 -13.60
CA ASP A 266 -16.97 -2.18 -13.16
C ASP A 266 -17.29 -2.72 -11.76
N HIS A 267 -16.92 -3.98 -11.50
CA HIS A 267 -17.06 -4.59 -10.19
C HIS A 267 -16.23 -3.84 -9.13
N MET A 268 -14.97 -3.56 -9.42
CA MET A 268 -14.09 -2.83 -8.49
C MET A 268 -14.55 -1.39 -8.24
N MET A 269 -14.96 -0.67 -9.29
CA MET A 269 -15.48 0.69 -9.14
C MET A 269 -16.77 0.74 -8.32
N LYS A 270 -17.64 -0.25 -8.45
CA LYS A 270 -18.82 -0.37 -7.59
C LYS A 270 -18.43 -0.55 -6.12
N MET A 271 -17.52 -1.48 -5.83
CA MET A 271 -17.01 -1.71 -4.47
C MET A 271 -16.37 -0.47 -3.86
N PHE A 272 -15.48 0.22 -4.61
CA PHE A 272 -14.85 1.45 -4.11
C PHE A 272 -15.87 2.53 -3.76
N ARG A 273 -16.93 2.69 -4.57
CA ARG A 273 -18.02 3.63 -4.25
C ARG A 273 -18.78 3.23 -2.99
N GLU A 274 -19.12 1.94 -2.82
CA GLU A 274 -19.82 1.44 -1.63
C GLU A 274 -19.00 1.65 -0.35
N LEU A 275 -17.67 1.52 -0.42
CA LEU A 275 -16.78 1.80 0.70
C LEU A 275 -16.60 3.31 0.99
N GLY A 276 -16.97 4.19 0.06
CA GLY A 276 -16.67 5.62 0.13
C GLY A 276 -15.26 6.00 -0.37
N MET A 277 -14.60 5.13 -1.12
CA MET A 277 -13.30 5.36 -1.78
C MET A 277 -13.49 6.04 -3.16
N LEU A 278 -14.03 7.27 -3.14
CA LEU A 278 -14.48 7.97 -4.35
C LEU A 278 -13.36 8.49 -5.27
N ASN A 279 -12.11 8.45 -4.81
CA ASN A 279 -10.93 8.91 -5.54
C ASN A 279 -10.02 7.74 -5.94
N THR A 280 -10.53 6.51 -5.85
CA THR A 280 -9.84 5.29 -6.24
C THR A 280 -10.34 4.86 -7.61
N VAL A 281 -9.43 4.81 -8.58
CA VAL A 281 -9.74 4.60 -10.00
C VAL A 281 -8.68 3.72 -10.65
N PRO A 282 -9.00 2.95 -11.70
CA PRO A 282 -7.97 2.28 -12.49
C PRO A 282 -6.97 3.29 -13.08
N GLU A 283 -5.71 2.89 -13.17
CA GLU A 283 -4.72 3.64 -13.90
C GLU A 283 -4.90 3.36 -15.39
N GLU A 284 -5.47 4.35 -16.07
CA GLU A 284 -5.67 4.37 -17.51
C GLU A 284 -4.93 5.58 -18.07
N ASN A 285 -4.09 5.34 -19.07
CA ASN A 285 -3.26 6.39 -19.66
C ASN A 285 -4.04 7.34 -20.58
N ASP A 286 -5.04 6.81 -21.28
CA ASP A 286 -5.91 7.56 -22.20
C ASP A 286 -6.93 8.44 -21.48
N ARG A 287 -7.37 8.06 -20.28
CA ARG A 287 -8.32 8.83 -19.49
C ARG A 287 -7.68 10.02 -18.79
N ILE A 288 -8.36 11.17 -18.85
CA ILE A 288 -8.00 12.35 -18.06
C ILE A 288 -8.39 12.11 -16.60
N ILE A 289 -7.38 11.95 -15.74
CA ILE A 289 -7.55 11.79 -14.30
C ILE A 289 -7.12 13.08 -13.61
N TYR A 290 -8.08 13.82 -13.08
CA TYR A 290 -7.80 15.07 -12.36
C TYR A 290 -6.92 14.82 -11.14
N ASN A 291 -5.99 15.74 -10.90
CA ASN A 291 -5.05 15.70 -9.77
C ASN A 291 -4.17 14.43 -9.74
N ARG A 292 -3.99 13.73 -10.86
CA ARG A 292 -3.06 12.62 -11.01
C ARG A 292 -1.63 13.11 -10.76
N SER A 293 -0.97 12.53 -9.75
CA SER A 293 0.42 12.86 -9.45
C SER A 293 1.37 12.41 -10.55
N ARG A 294 2.39 13.22 -10.84
CA ARG A 294 3.55 12.79 -11.64
C ARG A 294 4.50 11.93 -10.80
N PHE A 295 5.11 10.97 -11.46
CA PHE A 295 6.00 9.98 -10.87
C PHE A 295 7.46 10.26 -11.19
N TYR A 296 8.32 10.03 -10.21
CA TYR A 296 9.73 10.36 -10.29
C TYR A 296 10.63 9.20 -9.88
N HIS A 297 11.85 9.19 -10.41
CA HIS A 297 12.91 8.30 -9.97
C HIS A 297 14.27 8.96 -10.02
N PHE A 298 15.25 8.33 -9.37
CA PHE A 298 16.65 8.71 -9.53
C PHE A 298 17.25 7.99 -10.74
N ASN A 299 17.82 8.76 -11.66
CA ASN A 299 18.64 8.17 -12.72
C ASN A 299 20.00 7.70 -12.19
N LYS A 300 20.79 7.06 -13.05
CA LYS A 300 22.15 6.57 -12.73
C LYS A 300 23.10 7.66 -12.19
N LYS A 301 22.82 8.95 -12.48
CA LYS A 301 23.58 10.11 -12.00
C LYS A 301 23.04 10.68 -10.66
N GLY A 302 22.08 10.01 -10.02
CA GLY A 302 21.48 10.46 -8.77
C GLY A 302 20.58 11.69 -8.90
N ARG A 303 20.12 12.02 -10.12
CA ARG A 303 19.20 13.14 -10.36
C ARG A 303 17.76 12.64 -10.42
N ILE A 304 16.84 13.42 -9.85
CA ILE A 304 15.41 13.17 -9.94
C ILE A 304 14.93 13.50 -11.35
N VAL A 305 14.31 12.53 -12.01
CA VAL A 305 13.76 12.66 -13.37
C VAL A 305 12.37 12.02 -13.41
N ASN A 306 11.58 12.38 -14.43
CA ASN A 306 10.29 11.74 -14.68
C ASN A 306 10.48 10.25 -14.96
N CYS A 307 9.54 9.44 -14.48
CA CYS A 307 9.50 8.03 -14.83
C CYS A 307 9.07 7.80 -16.28
N PRO A 308 9.53 6.71 -16.91
CA PRO A 308 9.06 6.31 -18.24
C PRO A 308 7.57 5.96 -18.19
N TYR A 309 6.94 6.03 -19.36
CA TYR A 309 5.58 5.54 -19.55
C TYR A 309 5.53 4.02 -19.37
N VAL A 310 4.49 3.56 -18.68
CA VAL A 310 4.07 2.17 -18.56
C VAL A 310 2.57 2.08 -18.64
N ASP A 311 2.08 0.98 -19.19
CA ASP A 311 0.67 0.63 -19.18
C ASP A 311 0.42 -0.45 -18.13
N ASN A 312 -0.49 -0.17 -17.18
CA ASN A 312 -0.78 -1.08 -16.06
C ASN A 312 -2.04 -1.93 -16.27
N SER A 313 -2.65 -1.89 -17.46
CA SER A 313 -3.90 -2.61 -17.76
C SER A 313 -3.80 -4.13 -17.53
N TYR A 314 -2.65 -4.74 -17.82
CA TYR A 314 -2.43 -6.16 -17.57
C TYR A 314 -2.43 -6.56 -16.08
N LYS A 315 -2.29 -5.58 -15.18
CA LYS A 315 -2.11 -5.78 -13.75
C LYS A 315 -2.98 -4.86 -12.91
N TRP A 316 -4.21 -4.55 -13.32
CA TRP A 316 -5.13 -3.78 -12.48
C TRP A 316 -5.27 -4.38 -11.08
N ALA A 317 -5.59 -5.67 -10.99
CA ALA A 317 -5.57 -6.42 -9.74
C ALA A 317 -4.18 -6.59 -9.11
N GLY A 318 -3.13 -6.39 -9.90
CA GLY A 318 -1.72 -6.58 -9.61
C GLY A 318 -0.95 -5.34 -9.11
N GLY A 319 -1.60 -4.16 -9.10
CA GLY A 319 -1.00 -2.86 -8.81
C GLY A 319 -1.39 -1.73 -9.79
N GLY A 320 -2.50 -1.87 -10.52
CA GLY A 320 -2.90 -0.91 -11.55
C GLY A 320 -3.99 0.07 -11.11
N PHE A 321 -4.17 0.32 -9.81
CA PHE A 321 -5.11 1.34 -9.32
C PHE A 321 -4.37 2.61 -8.85
N LEU A 322 -5.02 3.75 -9.05
CA LEU A 322 -4.71 5.00 -8.38
C LEU A 322 -5.67 5.18 -7.20
N SER A 323 -5.20 5.75 -6.10
CA SER A 323 -6.01 6.08 -4.92
C SER A 323 -5.39 7.24 -4.15
N THR A 324 -6.02 7.62 -3.04
CA THR A 324 -5.55 8.66 -2.12
C THR A 324 -5.22 8.06 -0.77
N ALA A 325 -4.45 8.78 0.04
CA ALA A 325 -4.23 8.41 1.43
C ALA A 325 -5.56 8.43 2.23
N GLY A 326 -6.55 9.22 1.80
CA GLY A 326 -7.88 9.22 2.41
C GLY A 326 -8.62 7.91 2.15
N ASP A 327 -8.72 7.52 0.88
CA ASP A 327 -9.41 6.32 0.45
C ASP A 327 -8.75 5.04 1.02
N LEU A 328 -7.42 4.98 1.03
CA LEU A 328 -6.71 3.87 1.67
C LEU A 328 -6.97 3.76 3.17
N LEU A 329 -7.15 4.90 3.84
CA LEU A 329 -7.51 4.91 5.26
C LEU A 329 -8.92 4.36 5.49
N VAL A 330 -9.86 4.73 4.62
CA VAL A 330 -11.23 4.19 4.62
C VAL A 330 -11.19 2.67 4.46
N PHE A 331 -10.43 2.16 3.49
CA PHE A 331 -10.24 0.73 3.29
C PHE A 331 -9.67 0.03 4.53
N GLY A 332 -8.58 0.55 5.10
CA GLY A 332 -7.95 -0.03 6.29
C GLY A 332 -8.87 -0.04 7.52
N ASN A 333 -9.69 1.01 7.70
CA ASN A 333 -10.69 1.06 8.76
C ASN A 333 -11.83 0.06 8.54
N ALA A 334 -12.31 -0.11 7.31
CA ALA A 334 -13.35 -1.09 6.98
C ALA A 334 -12.89 -2.53 7.26
N MET A 335 -11.61 -2.83 6.95
CA MET A 335 -10.98 -4.10 7.28
C MET A 335 -10.86 -4.33 8.78
N LEU A 336 -10.36 -3.33 9.51
CA LEU A 336 -10.24 -3.38 10.96
C LEU A 336 -11.59 -3.59 11.64
N TYR A 337 -12.63 -2.87 11.18
CA TYR A 337 -13.99 -3.03 11.67
C TYR A 337 -14.48 -4.46 11.47
N SER A 338 -14.39 -4.97 10.23
CA SER A 338 -14.82 -6.32 9.88
C SER A 338 -14.11 -7.39 10.71
N TYR A 339 -12.81 -7.25 10.94
CA TYR A 339 -12.03 -8.14 11.81
C TYR A 339 -12.51 -8.11 13.27
N GLN A 340 -12.82 -6.93 13.81
CA GLN A 340 -13.22 -6.77 15.22
C GLN A 340 -14.63 -7.23 15.52
N MET A 341 -15.51 -7.24 14.51
CA MET A 341 -16.87 -7.77 14.66
C MET A 341 -16.88 -9.25 15.08
N ALA A 342 -15.78 -9.99 14.93
CA ALA A 342 -15.64 -11.37 15.42
C ALA A 342 -15.61 -11.47 16.96
N HIS A 343 -15.36 -10.35 17.64
CA HIS A 343 -15.16 -10.27 19.09
C HIS A 343 -16.27 -9.47 19.80
N VAL A 344 -17.25 -8.95 19.07
CA VAL A 344 -18.37 -8.19 19.62
C VAL A 344 -19.44 -9.16 20.13
N LYS A 345 -19.68 -9.17 21.45
CA LYS A 345 -20.68 -10.03 22.10
C LYS A 345 -22.12 -9.49 22.02
N ASP A 346 -22.30 -8.17 22.08
CA ASP A 346 -23.59 -7.48 21.93
C ASP A 346 -23.48 -6.45 20.80
N GLY A 347 -24.00 -6.80 19.63
CA GLY A 347 -23.95 -5.96 18.43
C GLY A 347 -25.11 -4.97 18.32
N ARG A 348 -25.94 -4.79 19.36
CA ARG A 348 -27.10 -3.90 19.29
C ARG A 348 -26.67 -2.47 18.93
N GLY A 349 -27.20 -1.97 17.82
CA GLY A 349 -26.90 -0.64 17.27
C GLY A 349 -25.67 -0.56 16.36
N LEU A 350 -24.97 -1.67 16.10
CA LEU A 350 -23.85 -1.73 15.16
C LEU A 350 -24.29 -2.33 13.81
N LEU A 351 -23.79 -1.76 12.73
CA LEU A 351 -23.97 -2.31 11.38
C LEU A 351 -23.00 -3.48 11.14
N PRO A 352 -23.31 -4.41 10.22
CA PRO A 352 -22.36 -5.46 9.86
C PRO A 352 -21.09 -4.86 9.20
N GLY A 353 -19.97 -5.56 9.36
CA GLY A 353 -18.76 -5.26 8.58
C GLY A 353 -18.95 -5.57 7.09
N TYR A 354 -18.15 -4.94 6.24
CA TYR A 354 -18.19 -5.19 4.79
C TYR A 354 -17.79 -6.64 4.45
N LEU A 355 -16.85 -7.20 5.22
CA LEU A 355 -16.57 -8.64 5.22
C LEU A 355 -17.20 -9.32 6.42
N LYS A 356 -17.57 -10.59 6.24
CA LYS A 356 -17.89 -11.46 7.38
C LYS A 356 -16.68 -11.54 8.31
N PRO A 357 -16.87 -11.54 9.63
CA PRO A 357 -15.76 -11.50 10.57
C PRO A 357 -14.80 -12.69 10.43
N GLU A 358 -15.32 -13.88 10.15
CA GLU A 358 -14.55 -15.09 9.91
C GLU A 358 -13.68 -14.96 8.66
N THR A 359 -14.22 -14.31 7.61
CA THR A 359 -13.48 -14.02 6.38
C THR A 359 -12.33 -13.04 6.65
N ALA A 360 -12.59 -11.95 7.37
CA ALA A 360 -11.56 -10.98 7.74
C ALA A 360 -10.46 -11.61 8.60
N LYS A 361 -10.83 -12.46 9.57
CA LYS A 361 -9.89 -13.22 10.39
C LYS A 361 -9.06 -14.18 9.55
N ALA A 362 -9.70 -14.95 8.65
CA ALA A 362 -9.00 -15.85 7.74
C ALA A 362 -8.00 -15.11 6.84
N MET A 363 -8.37 -13.92 6.35
CA MET A 363 -7.49 -13.09 5.53
C MET A 363 -6.24 -12.60 6.27
N TRP A 364 -6.34 -12.40 7.58
CA TRP A 364 -5.23 -11.97 8.44
C TRP A 364 -4.57 -13.13 9.19
N THR A 365 -4.92 -14.38 8.87
CA THR A 365 -4.25 -15.56 9.43
C THR A 365 -3.06 -15.91 8.53
N PRO A 366 -1.82 -15.97 9.07
CA PRO A 366 -0.66 -16.43 8.34
C PRO A 366 -0.90 -17.78 7.65
N VAL A 367 -0.41 -17.92 6.43
CA VAL A 367 -0.42 -19.18 5.70
C VAL A 367 0.96 -19.83 5.84
N ASP A 368 0.97 -21.13 6.13
CA ASP A 368 2.21 -21.89 6.29
C ASP A 368 3.07 -21.89 5.03
N GLY A 369 4.39 -21.96 5.21
CA GLY A 369 5.35 -21.97 4.11
C GLY A 369 5.49 -20.63 3.38
N THR A 370 4.82 -19.57 3.86
CA THR A 370 4.98 -18.21 3.34
C THR A 370 6.02 -17.41 4.11
N GLU A 371 6.51 -16.34 3.50
CA GLU A 371 7.58 -15.51 4.05
C GLU A 371 7.15 -14.03 4.08
N GLY A 372 7.52 -13.30 5.14
CA GLY A 372 7.35 -11.85 5.20
C GLY A 372 8.51 -11.13 4.51
N SER A 373 8.22 -10.15 3.65
CA SER A 373 9.25 -9.50 2.84
C SER A 373 10.17 -8.57 3.65
N TRP A 374 9.60 -7.85 4.62
CA TRP A 374 10.26 -6.73 5.29
C TRP A 374 10.33 -6.85 6.81
N ASP A 375 9.55 -7.76 7.39
CA ASP A 375 9.65 -8.13 8.80
C ASP A 375 10.02 -9.61 8.88
N LYS A 376 11.15 -9.90 9.53
CA LYS A 376 11.66 -11.26 9.77
C LYS A 376 10.72 -12.11 10.62
N ASP A 377 9.91 -11.44 11.43
CA ASP A 377 8.92 -12.04 12.33
C ASP A 377 7.54 -12.10 11.66
N GLY A 378 7.43 -11.64 10.41
CA GLY A 378 6.20 -11.63 9.63
C GLY A 378 6.08 -12.82 8.68
N GLN A 379 4.83 -13.17 8.41
CA GLN A 379 4.43 -14.19 7.44
C GLN A 379 3.41 -13.61 6.47
N TYR A 380 3.16 -14.33 5.38
CA TYR A 380 2.14 -13.96 4.42
C TYR A 380 0.81 -14.63 4.72
N ALA A 381 -0.23 -13.83 4.76
CA ALA A 381 -1.61 -14.29 4.81
C ALA A 381 -2.26 -14.15 3.42
N MET A 382 -3.58 -14.08 3.34
CA MET A 382 -4.28 -13.92 2.07
C MET A 382 -4.29 -12.45 1.67
N GLY A 383 -3.28 -12.06 0.91
CA GLY A 383 -3.16 -10.69 0.44
C GLY A 383 -2.63 -9.72 1.49
N TRP A 384 -2.04 -10.18 2.60
CA TRP A 384 -1.50 -9.33 3.69
C TRP A 384 -0.18 -9.87 4.22
N LEU A 385 0.71 -8.98 4.64
CA LEU A 385 1.75 -9.35 5.59
C LEU A 385 1.18 -9.28 6.99
N VAL A 386 1.46 -10.27 7.82
CA VAL A 386 0.97 -10.39 9.19
C VAL A 386 2.13 -10.65 10.12
N VAL A 387 2.19 -9.90 11.22
CA VAL A 387 3.01 -10.22 12.38
C VAL A 387 2.08 -10.57 13.52
N GLU A 388 2.24 -11.76 14.10
CA GLU A 388 1.44 -12.21 15.24
C GLU A 388 1.99 -11.67 16.57
N GLU A 389 1.10 -11.50 17.54
CA GLU A 389 1.51 -11.17 18.91
C GLU A 389 2.27 -12.35 19.52
N GLN A 390 3.48 -12.09 20.03
CA GLN A 390 4.27 -13.11 20.69
C GLN A 390 5.19 -12.49 21.73
N GLN A 391 5.24 -13.10 22.91
CA GLN A 391 6.19 -12.80 23.96
C GLN A 391 6.68 -14.12 24.56
N GLN A 392 7.97 -14.40 24.43
CA GLN A 392 8.54 -15.68 24.89
C GLN A 392 8.86 -15.67 26.39
N PHE A 393 9.31 -14.53 26.91
CA PHE A 393 9.72 -14.37 28.30
C PHE A 393 9.13 -13.08 28.89
N GLY A 394 8.83 -13.09 30.19
CA GLY A 394 8.37 -11.90 30.91
C GLY A 394 9.40 -10.78 30.83
N GLN A 395 8.93 -9.53 30.71
CA GLN A 395 9.77 -8.32 30.54
C GLN A 395 10.70 -8.28 29.31
N CYS A 396 10.73 -9.33 28.47
CA CYS A 396 11.49 -9.35 27.22
C CYS A 396 10.66 -8.83 26.03
N ARG A 397 11.27 -8.84 24.83
CA ARG A 397 10.67 -8.36 23.57
C ARG A 397 9.25 -8.89 23.37
N LYS A 398 8.27 -8.00 23.52
CA LYS A 398 6.87 -8.24 23.15
C LYS A 398 6.64 -7.79 21.71
N ARG A 399 6.22 -8.73 20.85
CA ARG A 399 5.75 -8.41 19.50
C ARG A 399 4.27 -8.02 19.56
N ARG A 400 3.92 -6.90 18.92
CA ARG A 400 2.52 -6.48 18.73
C ARG A 400 1.97 -7.13 17.47
N HIS A 401 0.72 -7.56 17.52
CA HIS A 401 0.03 -8.00 16.32
C HIS A 401 -0.26 -6.80 15.42
N TYR A 402 0.12 -6.89 14.15
CA TYR A 402 -0.26 -5.92 13.13
C TYR A 402 -0.32 -6.58 11.76
N VAL A 403 -1.06 -5.97 10.84
CA VAL A 403 -1.09 -6.37 9.44
C VAL A 403 -0.66 -5.20 8.57
N SER A 404 -0.03 -5.51 7.44
CA SER A 404 0.33 -4.47 6.50
C SER A 404 0.32 -4.94 5.06
N HIS A 405 0.28 -3.95 4.19
CA HIS A 405 0.48 -4.10 2.78
C HIS A 405 1.34 -2.95 2.28
N THR A 406 2.25 -3.23 1.36
CA THR A 406 3.20 -2.25 0.85
C THR A 406 3.13 -2.19 -0.67
N GLY A 407 3.69 -1.13 -1.23
CA GLY A 407 3.36 -0.63 -2.55
C GLY A 407 4.55 -0.17 -3.35
N GLY A 408 4.65 -0.57 -4.62
CA GLY A 408 5.80 -0.37 -5.48
C GLY A 408 5.40 -0.43 -6.95
N ALA A 409 5.41 0.73 -7.58
CA ALA A 409 5.27 0.90 -9.03
C ALA A 409 6.46 1.65 -9.60
N VAL A 410 6.48 1.72 -10.93
CA VAL A 410 7.23 2.75 -11.65
C VAL A 410 6.92 4.13 -11.06
N GLY A 411 7.91 4.64 -10.34
CA GLY A 411 7.87 5.95 -9.70
C GLY A 411 6.81 6.16 -8.62
N ALA A 412 6.34 5.11 -7.96
CA ALA A 412 5.48 5.25 -6.79
C ALA A 412 5.81 4.22 -5.70
N SER A 413 5.50 4.56 -4.45
CA SER A 413 5.58 3.63 -3.33
C SER A 413 4.52 3.95 -2.29
N SER A 414 3.95 2.92 -1.67
CA SER A 414 2.90 3.08 -0.66
C SER A 414 3.02 2.07 0.46
N VAL A 415 2.35 2.34 1.57
CA VAL A 415 2.11 1.38 2.64
C VAL A 415 0.75 1.66 3.25
N LEU A 416 0.03 0.59 3.57
CA LEU A 416 -1.11 0.57 4.46
C LEU A 416 -0.77 -0.39 5.60
N LEU A 417 -0.83 0.09 6.83
CA LEU A 417 -0.59 -0.70 8.03
C LEU A 417 -1.78 -0.54 8.96
N VAL A 418 -2.24 -1.64 9.51
CA VAL A 418 -3.31 -1.68 10.50
C VAL A 418 -2.74 -2.33 11.76
N LEU A 419 -2.81 -1.60 12.86
CA LEU A 419 -2.41 -2.03 14.20
C LEU A 419 -3.69 -2.15 15.05
N PRO A 420 -4.31 -3.35 15.15
CA PRO A 420 -5.48 -3.55 15.97
C PRO A 420 -5.22 -3.27 17.45
N CYS A 421 -6.21 -2.73 18.16
CA CYS A 421 -6.17 -2.63 19.62
C CYS A 421 -6.15 -4.02 20.26
N ASN A 422 -5.40 -4.18 21.36
CA ASN A 422 -5.49 -5.40 22.17
C ASN A 422 -6.79 -5.40 22.98
N LEU A 423 -7.80 -6.15 22.52
CA LEU A 423 -9.12 -6.18 23.16
C LEU A 423 -9.10 -6.87 24.54
N ALA A 424 -8.11 -7.73 24.80
CA ALA A 424 -7.94 -8.44 26.08
C ALA A 424 -7.61 -7.51 27.27
N GLN A 425 -7.21 -6.25 27.03
CA GLN A 425 -6.91 -5.28 28.09
C GLN A 425 -8.07 -4.31 28.38
N SER A 426 -9.22 -4.50 27.73
CA SER A 426 -10.36 -3.57 27.78
C SER A 426 -11.56 -4.16 28.54
N GLU A 427 -11.31 -5.06 29.51
CA GLU A 427 -12.37 -5.56 30.39
C GLU A 427 -12.98 -4.38 31.17
N GLY A 428 -14.21 -4.02 30.83
CA GLY A 428 -14.99 -2.95 31.49
C GLY A 428 -15.20 -1.66 30.70
N GLN A 429 -14.59 -1.47 29.51
CA GLN A 429 -14.85 -0.32 28.63
C GLN A 429 -15.49 -0.74 27.30
N THR A 430 -16.77 -0.41 27.11
CA THR A 430 -17.50 -0.59 25.84
C THR A 430 -17.04 0.43 24.80
N LEU A 431 -15.88 0.20 24.21
CA LEU A 431 -15.35 1.01 23.12
C LEU A 431 -15.91 0.51 21.78
N ALA A 432 -16.73 1.33 21.12
CA ALA A 432 -17.30 0.99 19.81
C ALA A 432 -16.19 0.79 18.74
N PRO A 433 -16.23 -0.28 17.94
CA PRO A 433 -15.28 -0.50 16.84
C PRO A 433 -15.44 0.57 15.72
N PRO A 434 -14.41 0.83 14.90
CA PRO A 434 -13.11 0.17 14.92
C PRO A 434 -12.14 0.78 15.96
N GLN A 435 -11.38 -0.09 16.63
CA GLN A 435 -10.40 0.24 17.66
C GLN A 435 -8.99 -0.16 17.23
N GLY A 436 -8.11 0.80 17.02
CA GLY A 436 -6.74 0.55 16.59
C GLY A 436 -6.18 1.76 15.87
N ILE A 437 -5.00 1.59 15.27
CA ILE A 437 -4.35 2.63 14.47
C ILE A 437 -4.20 2.12 13.04
N VAL A 438 -4.76 2.87 12.09
CA VAL A 438 -4.50 2.65 10.67
C VAL A 438 -3.57 3.75 10.16
N VAL A 439 -2.49 3.34 9.50
CA VAL A 439 -1.47 4.19 8.92
C VAL A 439 -1.45 3.97 7.43
N THR A 440 -1.57 5.03 6.64
CA THR A 440 -1.25 4.98 5.22
C THR A 440 -0.23 6.04 4.87
N ILE A 441 0.75 5.69 4.04
CA ILE A 441 1.75 6.61 3.49
C ILE A 441 1.84 6.36 1.99
N ILE A 442 1.73 7.41 1.17
CA ILE A 442 1.93 7.33 -0.28
C ILE A 442 3.01 8.32 -0.72
N SER A 443 3.95 7.83 -1.52
CA SER A 443 5.05 8.58 -2.14
C SER A 443 5.01 8.43 -3.65
N ASN A 444 5.19 9.54 -4.37
CA ASN A 444 5.26 9.59 -5.83
C ASN A 444 6.67 9.34 -6.36
N MET A 445 7.34 8.34 -5.79
CA MET A 445 8.67 7.94 -6.17
C MET A 445 8.89 6.46 -5.92
N GLN A 446 9.66 5.84 -6.81
CA GLN A 446 9.98 4.43 -6.68
C GLN A 446 10.93 4.16 -5.53
N SER A 447 10.85 2.92 -5.02
CA SER A 447 11.76 2.38 -4.03
C SER A 447 11.77 3.17 -2.72
N ALA A 448 10.61 3.58 -2.20
CA ALA A 448 10.51 4.23 -0.88
C ALA A 448 10.31 3.30 0.29
N GLY A 449 11.14 3.46 1.33
CA GLY A 449 11.17 2.59 2.49
C GLY A 449 10.17 3.08 3.51
N LEU A 450 8.90 2.71 3.34
CA LEU A 450 7.81 3.30 4.13
C LEU A 450 7.40 2.45 5.34
N ASN A 451 7.67 1.15 5.33
CA ASN A 451 7.13 0.18 6.29
C ASN A 451 7.58 0.45 7.73
N SER A 452 8.89 0.58 7.96
CA SER A 452 9.43 0.87 9.30
C SER A 452 8.90 2.20 9.83
N THR A 453 8.74 3.20 8.97
CA THR A 453 8.17 4.50 9.35
C THR A 453 6.70 4.36 9.71
N ALA A 454 5.91 3.65 8.91
CA ALA A 454 4.49 3.42 9.20
C ALA A 454 4.30 2.71 10.56
N LEU A 455 5.08 1.65 10.83
CA LEU A 455 5.02 0.93 12.10
C LEU A 455 5.43 1.83 13.28
N LYS A 456 6.53 2.58 13.15
CA LYS A 456 6.96 3.52 14.20
C LYS A 456 5.88 4.54 14.50
N ILE A 457 5.24 5.10 13.49
CA ILE A 457 4.14 6.05 13.69
C ILE A 457 2.97 5.36 14.40
N ALA A 458 2.55 4.17 13.95
CA ALA A 458 1.47 3.43 14.59
C ALA A 458 1.73 3.23 16.10
N LEU A 459 2.96 2.84 16.46
CA LEU A 459 3.37 2.64 17.85
C LEU A 459 3.42 3.95 18.66
N GLN A 460 3.72 5.10 18.06
CA GLN A 460 3.64 6.38 18.77
C GLN A 460 2.19 6.74 19.13
N PHE A 461 1.26 6.53 18.19
CA PHE A 461 -0.15 6.77 18.46
C PHE A 461 -0.75 5.75 19.43
N GLU A 462 -0.28 4.50 19.41
CA GLU A 462 -0.65 3.50 20.41
C GLU A 462 -0.19 3.91 21.81
N LYS A 463 1.07 4.35 21.97
CA LYS A 463 1.60 4.83 23.26
C LYS A 463 0.88 6.05 23.83
N ALA A 464 0.43 6.94 22.94
CA ALA A 464 -0.29 8.14 23.33
C ALA A 464 -1.77 7.88 23.64
N ARG A 465 -2.29 6.67 23.39
CA ARG A 465 -3.68 6.29 23.67
C ARG A 465 -3.86 5.93 25.13
#